data_AF-A0A0C3Q937-F1
#
_entry.id   AF-A0A0C3Q937-F1
#
_cell.length_a   1.000
_cell.length_b   1.000
_cell.length_c   1.000
_cell.angle_alpha   90.00
_cell.angle_beta   90.00
_cell.angle_gamma   90.00
#
_symmetry.space_group_name_H-M   'P 1'
#
loop_
_entity.id
_entity.type
_entity.pdbx_description
1 polymer ?
#
loop_
_entity_poly.entity_id
_entity_poly.type
_entity_poly.pdbx_seq_one_letter_code
_entity_poly.pdbx_strand_id
1 'polypeptide(L)'
;MLPKIICTGNVCDRETYDYLRTIAVDVNVVRGDYDDKSFPFSQVIQHPSLKIGVIHGHQSIPVGDLDALSAMARVMDVDILISGHTHKFEATEFEGRFYINPGSATGAWSGASMTETTPSFALMDVQGTVVVTYVYSLVEGEVRVEKIEYRKPIEAPKPSPAPQAIVHNSPQMEPPVIGGGW
;
A
#
# COMPACT_ATOMS: atom_id res chain seq x y z
N MET A 1 18.20 17.78 5.31
CA MET A 1 16.91 17.79 4.61
C MET A 1 16.57 16.36 4.27
N LEU A 2 15.33 15.92 4.55
CA LEU A 2 14.92 14.55 4.22
C LEU A 2 14.78 14.41 2.70
N PRO A 3 15.08 13.24 2.12
CA PRO A 3 14.99 13.06 0.67
C PRO A 3 13.54 13.12 0.18
N LYS A 4 12.60 12.53 0.94
CA LYS A 4 11.20 12.39 0.54
C LYS A 4 10.28 12.38 1.76
N ILE A 5 9.08 12.93 1.60
CA ILE A 5 7.94 12.77 2.50
C ILE A 5 6.81 12.07 1.75
N ILE A 6 6.16 11.14 2.44
CA ILE A 6 4.92 10.48 2.00
C ILE A 6 3.84 10.86 3.02
N CYS A 7 2.82 11.57 2.57
CA CYS A 7 1.68 11.98 3.39
C CYS A 7 0.44 11.21 2.95
N THR A 8 -0.22 10.58 3.91
CA THR A 8 -1.47 9.82 3.69
C THR A 8 -2.67 10.73 3.47
N GLY A 9 -2.55 12.05 3.56
CA GLY A 9 -3.62 13.02 3.33
C GLY A 9 -4.17 13.63 4.62
N ASN A 10 -5.32 14.30 4.50
CA ASN A 10 -5.89 15.20 5.50
C ASN A 10 -4.88 16.28 5.95
N VAL A 11 -4.21 16.88 4.97
CA VAL A 11 -3.37 18.08 5.17
C VAL A 11 -4.25 19.29 5.41
N CYS A 12 -5.43 19.34 4.75
CA CYS A 12 -6.54 20.28 4.96
C CYS A 12 -6.26 21.76 4.65
N ASP A 13 -5.01 22.20 4.58
CA ASP A 13 -4.65 23.59 4.29
C ASP A 13 -3.31 23.73 3.54
N ARG A 14 -3.11 24.90 2.94
CA ARG A 14 -1.89 25.21 2.17
C ARG A 14 -0.66 25.43 3.05
N GLU A 15 -0.84 25.94 4.26
CA GLU A 15 0.27 26.27 5.16
C GLU A 15 0.98 25.00 5.61
N THR A 16 0.23 23.96 5.98
CA THR A 16 0.73 22.63 6.33
C THR A 16 1.45 21.99 5.14
N TYR A 17 0.90 22.12 3.92
CA TYR A 17 1.56 21.61 2.73
C TYR A 17 2.89 22.32 2.42
N ASP A 18 2.90 23.65 2.50
CA ASP A 18 4.10 24.45 2.28
C ASP A 18 5.14 24.18 3.39
N TYR A 19 4.71 23.93 4.63
CA TYR A 19 5.57 23.46 5.73
C TYR A 19 6.26 22.13 5.40
N LEU A 20 5.53 21.12 4.91
CA LEU A 20 6.13 19.82 4.53
C LEU A 20 7.22 19.99 3.46
N ARG A 21 7.04 20.93 2.52
CA ARG A 21 8.04 21.25 1.49
C ARG A 21 9.29 21.94 2.01
N THR A 22 9.25 22.52 3.21
CA THR A 22 10.48 23.03 3.87
C THR A 22 11.33 21.91 4.46
N ILE A 23 10.74 20.74 4.72
CA ILE A 23 11.40 19.59 5.37
C ILE A 23 12.06 18.66 4.34
N ALA A 24 11.37 18.41 3.22
CA ALA A 24 11.83 17.53 2.15
C ALA A 24 11.63 18.14 0.76
N VAL A 25 12.54 17.80 -0.15
CA VAL A 25 12.50 18.25 -1.55
C VAL A 25 11.35 17.61 -2.31
N ASP A 26 11.07 16.34 -2.02
CA ASP A 26 10.05 15.54 -2.69
C ASP A 26 8.91 15.20 -1.73
N VAL A 27 7.76 15.85 -1.88
CA VAL A 27 6.59 15.66 -1.02
C VAL A 27 5.47 15.03 -1.84
N ASN A 28 5.12 13.80 -1.49
CA ASN A 28 4.06 13.03 -2.13
C ASN A 28 2.87 12.98 -1.18
N VAL A 29 1.71 13.46 -1.64
CA VAL A 29 0.48 13.53 -0.84
C VAL A 29 -0.61 12.81 -1.60
N VAL A 30 -1.32 11.91 -0.93
CA VAL A 30 -2.57 11.35 -1.44
C VAL A 30 -3.76 12.04 -0.78
N ARG A 31 -4.90 12.01 -1.46
CA ARG A 31 -6.10 12.71 -1.07
C ARG A 31 -6.79 12.04 0.12
N GLY A 32 -6.90 12.76 1.22
CA GLY A 32 -7.79 12.44 2.32
C GLY A 32 -9.25 12.80 2.05
N ASP A 33 -10.13 12.32 2.90
CA ASP A 33 -11.58 12.59 2.84
C ASP A 33 -11.93 14.06 3.10
N TYR A 34 -11.07 14.79 3.81
CA TYR A 34 -11.21 16.22 4.08
C TYR A 34 -10.35 17.13 3.18
N ASP A 35 -9.53 16.55 2.30
CA ASP A 35 -8.69 17.32 1.38
C ASP A 35 -9.43 17.74 0.10
N ASP A 36 -8.96 18.85 -0.49
CA ASP A 36 -9.36 19.27 -1.82
C ASP A 36 -9.02 18.20 -2.88
N LYS A 37 -9.75 18.23 -4.00
CA LYS A 37 -9.64 17.30 -5.13
C LYS A 37 -8.34 17.43 -5.93
N SER A 38 -7.43 18.32 -5.53
CA SER A 38 -6.13 18.54 -6.18
C SER A 38 -5.14 17.39 -5.97
N PHE A 39 -5.32 16.58 -4.91
CA PHE A 39 -4.43 15.45 -4.62
C PHE A 39 -4.95 14.15 -5.29
N PRO A 40 -4.04 13.25 -5.72
CA PRO A 40 -4.42 11.95 -6.27
C PRO A 40 -5.02 11.05 -5.19
N PHE A 41 -5.98 10.19 -5.57
CA PHE A 41 -6.61 9.25 -4.64
C PHE A 41 -5.66 8.18 -4.10
N SER A 42 -4.68 7.78 -4.92
CA SER A 42 -3.65 6.83 -4.56
C SER A 42 -2.39 7.14 -5.34
N GLN A 43 -1.26 6.64 -4.86
CA GLN A 43 0.01 6.79 -5.55
C GLN A 43 0.86 5.52 -5.37
N VAL A 44 1.63 5.17 -6.40
CA VAL A 44 2.67 4.14 -6.31
C VAL A 44 4.02 4.83 -6.44
N ILE A 45 4.89 4.62 -5.46
CA ILE A 45 6.25 5.10 -5.42
C ILE A 45 7.17 3.93 -5.76
N GLN A 46 7.89 4.07 -6.87
CA GLN A 46 8.85 3.09 -7.34
C GLN A 46 10.19 3.24 -6.61
N HIS A 47 10.61 2.21 -5.87
CA HIS A 47 11.97 2.05 -5.38
C HIS A 47 12.64 0.89 -6.16
N PRO A 48 13.96 0.88 -6.41
CA PRO A 48 14.59 -0.14 -7.27
C PRO A 48 14.28 -1.60 -6.91
N SER A 49 14.02 -1.87 -5.63
CA SER A 49 13.71 -3.23 -5.13
C SER A 49 12.30 -3.37 -4.55
N LEU A 50 11.53 -2.28 -4.43
CA LEU A 50 10.24 -2.26 -3.74
C LEU A 50 9.24 -1.34 -4.45
N LYS A 51 7.98 -1.74 -4.46
CA LYS A 51 6.84 -0.89 -4.85
C LYS A 51 6.07 -0.47 -3.60
N ILE A 52 5.96 0.83 -3.35
CA ILE A 52 5.28 1.37 -2.17
C ILE A 52 3.98 2.04 -2.64
N GLY A 53 2.85 1.45 -2.27
CA GLY A 53 1.53 2.03 -2.48
C GLY A 53 1.17 2.97 -1.35
N VAL A 54 0.50 4.06 -1.67
CA VAL A 54 0.03 5.05 -0.71
C VAL A 54 -1.44 5.32 -0.99
N ILE A 55 -2.25 5.20 0.05
CA ILE A 55 -3.67 5.57 0.07
C ILE A 55 -3.97 6.29 1.39
N HIS A 56 -5.09 7.03 1.44
CA HIS A 56 -5.51 7.62 2.71
C HIS A 56 -6.12 6.59 3.66
N GLY A 57 -6.85 5.60 3.16
CA GLY A 57 -7.44 4.52 3.96
C GLY A 57 -8.96 4.60 4.12
N HIS A 58 -9.58 5.78 3.94
CA HIS A 58 -11.05 5.90 3.92
C HIS A 58 -11.72 5.10 2.79
N GLN A 59 -10.93 4.69 1.79
CA GLN A 59 -11.39 3.84 0.70
C GLN A 59 -11.57 2.38 1.13
N SER A 60 -10.89 1.94 2.19
CA SER A 60 -10.94 0.56 2.68
C SER A 60 -12.18 0.34 3.54
N ILE A 61 -13.03 -0.61 3.12
CA ILE A 61 -14.26 -0.96 3.83
C ILE A 61 -14.27 -2.49 4.06
N PRO A 62 -14.27 -2.96 5.31
CA PRO A 62 -14.27 -2.19 6.56
C PRO A 62 -12.99 -1.36 6.78
N VAL A 63 -13.10 -0.28 7.56
CA VAL A 63 -11.97 0.62 7.86
C VAL A 63 -10.90 -0.14 8.65
N GLY A 64 -9.66 -0.09 8.16
CA GLY A 64 -8.51 -0.77 8.79
C GLY A 64 -8.51 -2.30 8.64
N ASP A 65 -9.45 -2.88 7.89
CA ASP A 65 -9.49 -4.32 7.65
C ASP A 65 -8.31 -4.78 6.77
N LEU A 66 -7.53 -5.74 7.28
CA LEU A 66 -6.32 -6.20 6.61
C LEU A 66 -6.62 -6.97 5.31
N ASP A 67 -7.74 -7.67 5.22
CA ASP A 67 -8.12 -8.38 4.00
C ASP A 67 -8.49 -7.38 2.89
N ALA A 68 -9.25 -6.33 3.22
CA ALA A 68 -9.59 -5.24 2.31
C ALA A 68 -8.33 -4.47 1.85
N LEU A 69 -7.43 -4.13 2.79
CA LEU A 69 -6.15 -3.50 2.47
C LEU A 69 -5.26 -4.41 1.60
N SER A 70 -5.25 -5.72 1.85
CA SER A 70 -4.51 -6.69 1.03
C SER A 70 -5.06 -6.77 -0.39
N ALA A 71 -6.38 -6.75 -0.56
CA ALA A 71 -7.00 -6.69 -1.88
C ALA A 71 -6.56 -5.42 -2.64
N MET A 72 -6.54 -4.26 -1.98
CA MET A 72 -6.04 -3.01 -2.57
C MET A 72 -4.55 -3.08 -2.93
N ALA A 73 -3.71 -3.61 -2.04
CA ALA A 73 -2.28 -3.78 -2.29
C ALA A 73 -2.01 -4.69 -3.50
N ARG A 74 -2.80 -5.75 -3.68
CA ARG A 74 -2.75 -6.65 -4.84
C ARG A 74 -3.16 -5.93 -6.13
N VAL A 75 -4.23 -5.14 -6.11
CA VAL A 75 -4.69 -4.35 -7.27
C VAL A 75 -3.63 -3.32 -7.68
N MET A 76 -3.00 -2.66 -6.70
CA MET A 76 -1.93 -1.70 -6.94
C MET A 76 -0.58 -2.36 -7.30
N ASP A 77 -0.47 -3.68 -7.11
CA ASP A 77 0.75 -4.46 -7.31
C ASP A 77 1.94 -3.91 -6.50
N VAL A 78 1.74 -3.69 -5.19
CA VAL A 78 2.73 -3.06 -4.29
C VAL A 78 3.23 -3.99 -3.20
N ASP A 79 4.52 -3.93 -2.90
CA ASP A 79 5.16 -4.72 -1.84
C ASP A 79 4.84 -4.19 -0.44
N ILE A 80 4.67 -2.86 -0.36
CA ILE A 80 4.35 -2.14 0.87
C ILE A 80 3.11 -1.29 0.61
N LEU A 81 2.12 -1.33 1.49
CA LEU A 81 0.98 -0.42 1.46
C LEU A 81 1.01 0.50 2.68
N ILE A 82 1.07 1.81 2.42
CA ILE A 82 0.94 2.85 3.43
C ILE A 82 -0.50 3.37 3.39
N SER A 83 -1.19 3.30 4.52
CA SER A 83 -2.57 3.77 4.70
C SER A 83 -2.69 4.60 5.97
N GLY A 84 -3.71 5.45 6.08
CA GLY A 84 -4.00 6.28 7.26
C GLY A 84 -5.41 6.06 7.77
N HIS A 85 -6.16 7.15 7.96
CA HIS A 85 -7.58 7.21 8.33
C HIS A 85 -7.97 6.70 9.74
N THR A 86 -7.40 5.59 10.20
CA THR A 86 -7.68 5.06 11.56
C THR A 86 -7.08 5.93 12.67
N HIS A 87 -6.11 6.77 12.31
CA HIS A 87 -5.26 7.59 13.21
C HIS A 87 -4.46 6.77 14.24
N LYS A 88 -4.44 5.45 14.10
CA LYS A 88 -3.70 4.55 14.96
C LYS A 88 -2.48 4.04 14.22
N PHE A 89 -1.32 4.18 14.84
CA PHE A 89 -0.11 3.57 14.30
C PHE A 89 -0.26 2.05 14.25
N GLU A 90 0.03 1.46 13.08
CA GLU A 90 0.10 0.01 12.88
C GLU A 90 1.21 -0.31 11.88
N ALA A 91 1.99 -1.36 12.14
CA ALA A 91 2.92 -1.90 11.17
C ALA A 91 2.89 -3.42 11.26
N THR A 92 2.44 -4.08 10.19
CA THR A 92 2.24 -5.53 10.20
C THR A 92 2.62 -6.15 8.86
N GLU A 93 3.09 -7.39 8.93
CA GLU A 93 3.26 -8.24 7.76
C GLU A 93 2.00 -9.09 7.58
N PHE A 94 1.47 -9.09 6.36
CA PHE A 94 0.31 -9.91 6.01
C PHE A 94 0.45 -10.42 4.58
N GLU A 95 0.32 -11.73 4.39
CA GLU A 95 0.45 -12.40 3.08
C GLU A 95 1.73 -12.03 2.30
N GLY A 96 2.86 -11.86 3.01
CA GLY A 96 4.17 -11.53 2.42
C GLY A 96 4.34 -10.07 2.01
N ARG A 97 3.36 -9.20 2.29
CA ARG A 97 3.43 -7.74 2.08
C ARG A 97 3.50 -7.01 3.41
N PHE A 98 4.02 -5.79 3.39
CA PHE A 98 4.11 -4.95 4.59
C PHE A 98 3.08 -3.84 4.56
N TYR A 99 2.35 -3.66 5.67
CA TYR A 99 1.31 -2.66 5.82
C TYR A 99 1.73 -1.70 6.91
N ILE A 100 1.71 -0.41 6.60
CA ILE A 100 2.11 0.65 7.53
C ILE A 100 0.98 1.67 7.62
N ASN A 101 0.61 2.01 8.83
CA ASN A 101 -0.17 3.17 9.16
C ASN A 101 0.64 4.06 10.10
N PRO A 102 1.04 5.27 9.70
CA PRO A 102 1.87 6.13 10.53
C PRO A 102 1.09 6.74 11.72
N GLY A 103 -0.23 6.58 11.76
CA GLY A 103 -1.11 7.27 12.70
C GLY A 103 -1.38 8.71 12.28
N SER A 104 -1.74 9.56 13.26
CA SER A 104 -1.97 10.99 13.05
C SER A 104 -0.84 11.81 13.67
N ALA A 105 -0.10 12.59 12.87
CA ALA A 105 1.02 13.41 13.36
C ALA A 105 0.62 14.43 14.43
N THR A 106 -0.64 14.89 14.42
CA THR A 106 -1.19 15.87 15.37
C THR A 106 -1.99 15.23 16.50
N GLY A 107 -2.19 13.90 16.49
CA GLY A 107 -3.13 13.24 17.41
C GLY A 107 -4.60 13.66 17.19
N ALA A 108 -4.97 14.09 15.97
CA ALA A 108 -6.34 14.45 15.65
C ALA A 108 -7.30 13.30 15.98
N TRP A 109 -8.52 13.65 16.40
CA TRP A 109 -9.56 12.67 16.68
C TRP A 109 -9.98 11.91 15.41
N SER A 110 -10.27 10.62 15.55
CA SER A 110 -10.87 9.79 14.49
C SER A 110 -12.16 9.15 15.00
N GLY A 111 -13.22 9.19 14.18
CA GLY A 111 -14.48 8.49 14.48
C GLY A 111 -14.36 6.97 14.42
N ALA A 112 -13.25 6.44 13.90
CA ALA A 112 -12.97 5.00 13.87
C ALA A 112 -12.47 4.46 15.22
N SER A 113 -11.99 5.32 16.14
CA SER A 113 -11.49 4.91 17.45
C SER A 113 -12.27 5.58 18.58
N MET A 114 -12.59 4.80 19.62
CA MET A 114 -13.23 5.30 20.85
C MET A 114 -12.20 5.82 21.87
N THR A 115 -10.90 5.74 21.58
CA THR A 115 -9.82 6.16 22.47
C THR A 115 -9.17 7.45 22.00
N GLU A 116 -8.50 8.14 22.94
CA GLU A 116 -7.63 9.25 22.60
C GLU A 116 -6.54 8.81 21.61
N THR A 117 -6.24 9.68 20.66
CA THR A 117 -5.29 9.41 19.58
C THR A 117 -3.92 9.92 19.98
N THR A 118 -2.94 9.02 20.03
CA THR A 118 -1.54 9.37 20.29
C THR A 118 -0.92 10.00 19.03
N PRO A 119 -0.39 11.24 19.10
CA PRO A 119 0.35 11.83 17.99
C PRO A 119 1.50 10.92 17.55
N SER A 120 1.56 10.60 16.27
CA SER A 120 2.54 9.66 15.74
C SER A 120 2.91 9.90 14.26
N PHE A 121 4.15 9.55 13.92
CA PHE A 121 4.63 9.49 12.53
C PHE A 121 5.72 8.41 12.38
N ALA A 122 6.00 8.00 11.14
CA ALA A 122 7.01 6.99 10.84
C ALA A 122 8.15 7.56 9.98
N LEU A 123 9.39 7.15 10.26
CA LEU A 123 10.55 7.29 9.40
C LEU A 123 10.95 5.92 8.87
N MET A 124 11.07 5.80 7.56
CA MET A 124 11.45 4.55 6.90
C MET A 124 12.85 4.68 6.30
N ASP A 125 13.74 3.78 6.67
CA ASP A 125 15.01 3.55 6.00
C ASP A 125 14.88 2.33 5.09
N VAL A 126 15.01 2.55 3.79
CA VAL A 126 14.79 1.54 2.75
C VAL A 126 16.12 1.21 2.09
N GLN A 127 16.58 -0.03 2.28
CA GLN A 127 17.85 -0.52 1.76
C GLN A 127 17.64 -1.83 0.99
N GLY A 128 17.61 -1.75 -0.34
CA GLY A 128 17.25 -2.89 -1.19
C GLY A 128 15.87 -3.42 -0.83
N THR A 129 15.80 -4.68 -0.40
CA THR A 129 14.55 -5.35 0.01
C THR A 129 14.24 -5.23 1.51
N VAL A 130 15.08 -4.52 2.27
CA VAL A 130 14.94 -4.34 3.72
C VAL A 130 14.36 -2.97 4.00
N VAL A 131 13.40 -2.92 4.92
CA VAL A 131 12.78 -1.69 5.39
C VAL A 131 12.85 -1.66 6.91
N VAL A 132 13.54 -0.66 7.44
CA VAL A 132 13.55 -0.37 8.87
C VAL A 132 12.64 0.82 9.11
N THR A 133 11.59 0.62 9.89
CA THR A 133 10.59 1.64 10.23
C THR A 133 10.79 2.07 11.68
N TYR A 134 11.07 3.35 11.88
CA TYR A 134 11.12 4.00 13.19
C TYR A 134 9.83 4.78 13.40
N VAL A 135 9.16 4.53 14.51
CA VAL A 135 7.85 5.09 14.81
C VAL A 135 8.02 6.01 15.99
N TYR A 136 7.70 7.27 15.79
CA TYR A 136 7.76 8.29 16.83
C TYR A 136 6.35 8.52 17.33
N SER A 137 6.14 8.40 18.63
CA SER A 137 4.87 8.68 19.28
C SER A 137 5.05 9.61 20.47
N LEU A 138 4.06 10.47 20.72
CA LEU A 138 4.07 11.39 21.87
C LEU A 138 3.18 10.82 22.98
N VAL A 139 3.78 10.26 24.03
CA VAL A 139 3.10 9.64 25.16
C VAL A 139 3.43 10.42 26.41
N GLU A 140 2.41 10.98 27.08
CA GLU A 140 2.58 11.75 28.34
C GLU A 140 3.58 12.93 28.21
N GLY A 141 3.66 13.53 27.02
CA GLY A 141 4.59 14.63 26.73
C GLY A 141 6.02 14.18 26.39
N GLU A 142 6.30 12.88 26.40
CA GLU A 142 7.59 12.31 26.03
C GLU A 142 7.55 11.63 24.67
N VAL A 143 8.63 11.76 23.91
CA VAL A 143 8.78 11.09 22.62
C VAL A 143 9.24 9.65 22.87
N ARG A 144 8.42 8.68 22.44
CA ARG A 144 8.77 7.27 22.39
C ARG A 144 9.13 6.87 20.96
N VAL A 145 10.08 5.95 20.83
CA VAL A 145 10.53 5.44 19.53
C VAL A 145 10.46 3.92 19.51
N GLU A 146 9.73 3.38 18.55
CA GLU A 146 9.70 1.94 18.26
C GLU A 146 10.39 1.65 16.94
N LYS A 147 11.10 0.52 16.86
CA LYS A 147 11.81 0.09 15.65
C LYS A 147 11.25 -1.24 15.16
N ILE A 148 10.82 -1.28 13.90
CA ILE A 148 10.31 -2.47 13.22
C ILE A 148 11.16 -2.73 11.98
N GLU A 149 11.49 -3.98 11.71
CA GLU A 149 12.21 -4.39 10.49
C GLU A 149 11.32 -5.32 9.66
N TYR A 150 11.19 -5.00 8.37
CA TYR A 150 10.57 -5.86 7.37
C TYR A 150 11.58 -6.20 6.29
N ARG A 151 11.50 -7.42 5.77
CA ARG A 151 12.30 -7.87 4.63
C ARG A 151 11.37 -8.50 3.61
N LYS A 152 11.35 -7.94 2.41
CA LYS A 152 10.58 -8.52 1.31
C LYS A 152 11.05 -9.96 1.06
N PRO A 153 10.15 -10.96 1.14
CA PRO A 153 10.49 -12.34 0.83
C PRO A 153 11.00 -12.45 -0.61
N ILE A 154 12.03 -13.27 -0.82
CA ILE A 154 12.48 -13.60 -2.17
C ILE A 154 11.43 -14.55 -2.75
N GLU A 155 10.65 -14.09 -3.73
CA GLU A 155 9.79 -14.99 -4.50
C GLU A 155 10.66 -16.05 -5.18
N ALA A 156 10.38 -17.33 -4.92
CA ALA A 156 10.92 -18.40 -5.74
C ALA A 156 10.44 -18.19 -7.19
N PRO A 157 11.29 -18.44 -8.21
CA PRO A 157 10.88 -18.29 -9.60
C PRO A 157 9.63 -19.14 -9.83
N LYS A 158 8.53 -18.51 -10.27
CA LYS A 158 7.32 -19.24 -10.65
C LYS A 158 7.72 -20.22 -11.76
N PRO A 159 7.39 -21.52 -11.65
CA PRO A 159 7.66 -22.46 -12.73
C PRO A 159 7.01 -21.92 -13.99
N SER A 160 7.79 -21.84 -15.07
CA SER A 160 7.28 -21.38 -16.37
C SER A 160 6.07 -22.24 -16.75
N PRO A 161 4.99 -21.65 -17.27
CA PRO A 161 3.86 -22.44 -17.74
C PRO A 161 4.40 -23.46 -18.75
N ALA A 162 4.10 -24.74 -18.51
CA ALA A 162 4.47 -25.80 -19.44
C ALA A 162 3.94 -25.42 -20.84
N PRO A 163 4.71 -25.64 -21.92
CA PRO A 163 4.22 -25.39 -23.26
C PRO A 163 2.90 -26.14 -23.43
N GLN A 164 1.81 -25.41 -23.67
CA GLN A 164 0.53 -26.02 -23.96
C GLN A 164 0.73 -26.87 -25.22
N ALA A 165 0.54 -28.18 -25.10
CA ALA A 165 0.56 -29.06 -26.25
C ALA A 165 -0.54 -28.57 -27.21
N ILE A 166 -0.13 -28.12 -28.39
CA ILE A 166 -1.04 -27.82 -29.49
C ILE A 166 -1.72 -29.14 -29.83
N VAL A 167 -2.97 -29.31 -29.41
CA VAL A 167 -3.78 -30.46 -29.80
C VAL A 167 -4.12 -30.26 -31.28
N HIS A 168 -3.33 -30.89 -32.16
CA HIS A 168 -3.67 -30.99 -33.57
C HIS A 168 -4.87 -31.93 -33.69
N ASN A 169 -6.08 -31.37 -33.82
CA ASN A 169 -7.24 -32.15 -34.19
C ASN A 169 -7.03 -32.67 -35.62
N SER A 170 -6.68 -33.95 -35.75
CA SER A 170 -6.72 -34.66 -37.02
C SER A 170 -8.16 -34.63 -37.56
N PRO A 171 -8.39 -34.29 -38.84
CA PRO A 171 -9.73 -34.32 -39.41
C PRO A 171 -10.28 -35.76 -39.37
N GLN A 172 -11.43 -35.93 -38.73
CA GLN A 172 -12.18 -37.17 -38.75
C GLN A 172 -12.60 -37.47 -40.19
N MET A 173 -12.20 -38.62 -40.74
CA MET A 173 -12.73 -39.12 -42.00
C MET A 173 -14.20 -39.48 -41.81
N GLU A 174 -15.10 -38.77 -42.51
CA GLU A 174 -16.50 -39.18 -42.63
C GLU A 174 -16.61 -40.55 -43.33
N PRO A 175 -17.52 -41.43 -42.88
CA PRO A 175 -17.73 -42.71 -43.55
C PRO A 175 -18.41 -42.53 -44.92
N PRO A 176 -18.15 -43.43 -45.89
CA PRO A 176 -18.70 -43.29 -47.23
C PRO A 176 -20.21 -43.51 -47.22
N VAL A 177 -20.95 -42.58 -47.83
CA VAL A 177 -22.39 -42.73 -48.10
C VAL A 177 -22.58 -43.77 -49.19
N ILE A 178 -23.13 -44.92 -48.82
CA ILE A 178 -23.53 -46.00 -49.75
C ILE A 178 -24.91 -45.63 -50.30
N GLY A 179 -25.03 -45.50 -51.62
CA GLY A 179 -26.26 -45.13 -52.30
C GLY A 179 -27.34 -46.22 -52.32
N GLY A 180 -28.59 -45.76 -52.44
CA GLY A 180 -29.76 -46.46 -52.99
C GLY A 180 -30.69 -45.38 -53.58
N GLY A 181 -30.99 -45.36 -54.88
CA GLY A 181 -32.04 -46.16 -55.55
C GLY A 181 -33.42 -45.63 -55.09
N TRP A 182 -34.26 -44.98 -55.90
CA TRP A 182 -34.74 -45.27 -57.25
C TRP A 182 -35.01 -44.01 -58.07
#